data_AF-A0A3B4ZE65-F1
#
_entry.id   AF-A0A3B4ZE65-F1
#
_cell.length_a   1.000
_cell.length_b   1.000
_cell.length_c   1.000
_cell.angle_alpha   90.00
_cell.angle_beta   90.00
_cell.angle_gamma   90.00
#
_symmetry.space_group_name_H-M   'P 1'
#
loop_
_entity.id
_entity.type
_entity.pdbx_description
1 polymer ?
#
loop_
_entity_poly.entity_id
_entity_poly.type
_entity_poly.pdbx_seq_one_letter_code
_entity_poly.pdbx_strand_id
1 'polypeptide(L)'
;MASSAADRAIGAIIGAAVADAAAQPMHWIYSPDRLKEVLSDLEPCPEFRPQSANPFYRRTTGEQTCYGDQAYVLLESLSQCGDVDVDDLTKRIYKFFGPGTVYDLPLNDPYRKKGGPKAVLPIDGPWRNGSLKAFFRNVDAGKEETGCDVDCQMDGVTKLAPVVAMFAGRPEMLEKVEKALRVTQNNDMCVAMTLAAARFLEHFILNGPDPNALNAVLAQLNDSKRQNPQELDRAVIAHIHQVKDNLAKASQQLIPAVFTNT
;
A
#
# COMPACT_ATOMS: atom_id res chain seq x y z
N MET A 1 -11.34 -20.38 -20.72
CA MET A 1 -10.64 -19.37 -21.53
C MET A 1 -9.60 -18.70 -20.65
N ALA A 2 -8.40 -18.41 -21.15
CA ALA A 2 -7.44 -17.61 -20.41
C ALA A 2 -7.99 -16.18 -20.21
N SER A 3 -7.80 -15.59 -19.03
CA SER A 3 -8.22 -14.20 -18.78
C SER A 3 -7.54 -13.24 -19.75
N SER A 4 -8.22 -12.19 -20.18
CA SER A 4 -7.61 -11.11 -20.95
C SER A 4 -6.75 -10.20 -20.06
N ALA A 5 -5.93 -9.33 -20.65
CA ALA A 5 -5.21 -8.31 -19.89
C ALA A 5 -6.18 -7.35 -19.17
N ALA A 6 -7.32 -7.05 -19.80
CA ALA A 6 -8.38 -6.23 -19.19
C ALA A 6 -9.00 -6.94 -17.96
N ASP A 7 -9.30 -8.24 -18.07
CA ASP A 7 -9.82 -9.02 -16.93
C ASP A 7 -8.82 -9.05 -15.77
N ARG A 8 -7.52 -9.15 -16.07
CA ARG A 8 -6.47 -9.11 -15.04
C ARG A 8 -6.28 -7.73 -14.43
N ALA A 9 -6.42 -6.66 -15.21
CA ALA A 9 -6.41 -5.29 -14.69
C ALA A 9 -7.58 -5.05 -13.72
N ILE A 10 -8.78 -5.51 -14.08
CA ILE A 10 -9.95 -5.50 -13.18
C ILE A 10 -9.68 -6.36 -11.93
N GLY A 11 -9.13 -7.56 -12.13
CA GLY A 11 -8.76 -8.48 -11.05
C GLY A 11 -7.72 -7.90 -10.09
N ALA A 12 -6.79 -7.08 -10.57
CA ALA A 12 -5.81 -6.39 -9.72
C ALA A 12 -6.49 -5.38 -8.77
N ILE A 13 -7.44 -4.58 -9.29
CA ILE A 13 -8.18 -3.59 -8.49
C ILE A 13 -9.09 -4.29 -7.47
N ILE A 14 -9.92 -5.24 -7.93
CA ILE A 14 -10.85 -5.95 -7.06
C ILE A 14 -10.09 -6.81 -6.04
N GLY A 15 -9.05 -7.51 -6.48
CA GLY A 15 -8.22 -8.33 -5.61
C GLY A 15 -7.55 -7.52 -4.50
N ALA A 16 -7.05 -6.32 -4.80
CA ALA A 16 -6.50 -5.42 -3.79
C ALA A 16 -7.57 -4.99 -2.76
N ALA A 17 -8.76 -4.58 -3.23
CA ALA A 17 -9.86 -4.17 -2.35
C ALA A 17 -10.37 -5.32 -1.48
N VAL A 18 -10.49 -6.54 -2.03
CA VAL A 18 -10.89 -7.73 -1.27
C VAL A 18 -9.83 -8.10 -0.25
N ALA A 19 -8.54 -8.07 -0.63
CA ALA A 19 -7.44 -8.41 0.27
C ALA A 19 -7.33 -7.45 1.47
N ASP A 20 -7.50 -6.15 1.24
CA ASP A 20 -7.49 -5.14 2.32
C ASP A 20 -8.65 -5.39 3.31
N ALA A 21 -9.87 -5.56 2.82
CA ALA A 21 -11.03 -5.84 3.67
C ALA A 21 -10.93 -7.20 4.39
N ALA A 22 -10.37 -8.22 3.74
CA ALA A 22 -10.16 -9.55 4.30
C ALA A 22 -9.15 -9.54 5.47
N ALA A 23 -8.06 -8.77 5.33
CA ALA A 23 -6.99 -8.71 6.31
C ALA A 23 -7.25 -7.68 7.44
N GLN A 24 -8.07 -6.67 7.19
CA GLN A 24 -8.38 -5.56 8.11
C GLN A 24 -8.58 -5.99 9.59
N PRO A 25 -9.36 -7.05 9.89
CA PRO A 25 -9.63 -7.43 11.28
C PRO A 25 -8.39 -7.88 12.06
N MET A 26 -7.29 -8.20 11.38
CA MET A 26 -6.06 -8.74 11.98
C MET A 26 -4.84 -7.83 11.76
N HIS A 27 -5.02 -6.62 11.23
CA HIS A 27 -3.92 -5.67 11.01
C HIS A 27 -3.08 -5.46 12.27
N TRP A 28 -1.76 -5.38 12.06
CA TRP A 28 -0.75 -5.02 13.06
C TRP A 28 -0.67 -5.95 14.28
N ILE A 29 -0.99 -7.24 14.09
CA ILE A 29 -0.58 -8.29 15.02
C ILE A 29 0.85 -8.72 14.68
N TYR A 30 1.83 -8.18 15.43
CA TYR A 30 3.26 -8.43 15.16
C TYR A 30 3.82 -9.67 15.85
N SER A 31 3.23 -10.09 16.98
CA SER A 31 3.68 -11.28 17.71
C SER A 31 3.26 -12.55 16.95
N PRO A 32 4.21 -13.43 16.55
CA PRO A 32 3.89 -14.68 15.88
C PRO A 32 2.99 -15.58 16.74
N ASP A 33 3.23 -15.63 18.06
CA ASP A 33 2.41 -16.42 18.98
C ASP A 33 0.98 -15.88 19.06
N ARG A 34 0.82 -14.55 19.14
CA ARG A 34 -0.51 -13.93 19.13
C ARG A 34 -1.23 -14.15 17.80
N LEU A 35 -0.52 -14.06 16.68
CA LEU A 35 -1.08 -14.32 15.37
C LEU A 35 -1.56 -15.77 15.28
N LYS A 36 -0.75 -16.73 15.73
CA LYS A 36 -1.12 -18.15 15.77
C LYS A 36 -2.36 -18.41 16.64
N GLU A 37 -2.45 -17.76 17.80
CA GLU A 37 -3.63 -17.85 18.67
C GLU A 37 -4.88 -17.33 17.97
N VAL A 38 -4.81 -16.14 17.36
CA VAL A 38 -5.94 -15.50 16.66
C VAL A 38 -6.38 -16.25 15.40
N LEU A 39 -5.49 -17.00 14.77
CA LEU A 39 -5.80 -17.81 13.59
C LEU A 39 -6.35 -19.20 13.97
N SER A 40 -6.08 -19.69 15.18
CA SER A 40 -6.36 -21.09 15.56
C SER A 40 -7.83 -21.50 15.45
N ASP A 41 -8.76 -20.56 15.60
CA ASP A 41 -10.21 -20.77 15.48
C ASP A 41 -10.75 -20.47 14.06
N LEU A 42 -9.92 -19.96 13.15
CA LEU A 42 -10.31 -19.57 11.79
C LEU A 42 -9.76 -20.47 10.68
N GLU A 43 -8.68 -21.22 10.95
CA GLU A 43 -8.10 -22.11 9.94
C GLU A 43 -9.15 -23.10 9.40
N PRO A 44 -9.23 -23.33 8.07
CA PRO A 44 -8.32 -22.86 7.01
C PRO A 44 -8.72 -21.54 6.32
N CYS A 45 -9.71 -20.81 6.84
CA CYS A 45 -10.30 -19.61 6.23
C CYS A 45 -10.10 -18.37 7.13
N PRO A 46 -8.87 -17.82 7.21
CA PRO A 46 -8.53 -16.72 8.11
C PRO A 46 -9.09 -15.36 7.68
N GLU A 47 -9.57 -15.23 6.44
CA GLU A 47 -10.14 -14.00 5.90
C GLU A 47 -11.41 -13.56 6.61
N PHE A 48 -11.67 -12.25 6.63
CA PHE A 48 -12.92 -11.67 7.12
C PHE A 48 -13.31 -12.13 8.52
N ARG A 49 -12.34 -12.14 9.47
CA ARG A 49 -12.61 -12.49 10.86
C ARG A 49 -13.81 -11.69 11.41
N PRO A 50 -14.88 -12.34 11.92
CA PRO A 50 -16.08 -11.64 12.38
C PRO A 50 -15.83 -10.70 13.57
N GLN A 51 -14.94 -11.10 14.48
CA GLN A 51 -14.55 -10.30 15.63
C GLN A 51 -13.12 -9.78 15.43
N SER A 52 -12.96 -8.47 15.26
CA SER A 52 -11.66 -7.86 15.03
C SER A 52 -10.67 -8.14 16.18
N ALA A 53 -9.51 -8.67 15.81
CA ALA A 53 -8.36 -8.90 16.69
C ALA A 53 -7.31 -7.78 16.58
N ASN A 54 -7.55 -6.77 15.74
CA ASN A 54 -6.69 -5.62 15.53
C ASN A 54 -6.39 -4.90 16.87
N PRO A 55 -5.15 -4.51 17.19
CA PRO A 55 -4.89 -3.84 18.46
C PRO A 55 -5.20 -2.33 18.48
N PHE A 56 -5.41 -1.70 17.32
CA PHE A 56 -5.36 -0.25 17.17
C PHE A 56 -6.68 0.41 16.81
N TYR A 57 -7.52 -0.22 16.00
CA TYR A 57 -8.77 0.37 15.54
C TYR A 57 -9.85 -0.68 15.28
N ARG A 58 -11.12 -0.26 15.26
CA ARG A 58 -12.28 -1.11 15.00
C ARG A 58 -13.06 -0.57 13.82
N ARG A 59 -13.33 -1.45 12.87
CA ARG A 59 -14.23 -1.24 11.72
C ARG A 59 -15.10 -2.48 11.59
N THR A 60 -16.20 -2.35 10.86
CA THR A 60 -17.02 -3.51 10.53
C THR A 60 -16.24 -4.40 9.58
N THR A 61 -16.18 -5.70 9.84
CA THR A 61 -15.51 -6.65 8.96
C THR A 61 -16.09 -6.57 7.54
N GLY A 62 -15.21 -6.47 6.55
CA GLY A 62 -15.58 -6.23 5.15
C GLY A 62 -15.46 -4.77 4.72
N GLU A 63 -15.32 -3.83 5.66
CA GLU A 63 -14.91 -2.46 5.34
C GLU A 63 -13.42 -2.38 5.01
N GLN A 64 -13.08 -1.41 4.16
CA GLN A 64 -11.69 -1.09 3.83
C GLN A 64 -10.93 -0.53 5.03
N THR A 65 -9.61 -0.46 4.93
CA THR A 65 -8.73 0.31 5.81
C THR A 65 -8.41 1.66 5.17
N CYS A 66 -7.58 2.50 5.82
CA CYS A 66 -7.07 3.69 5.15
C CYS A 66 -6.26 3.39 3.88
N TYR A 67 -5.76 2.17 3.71
CA TYR A 67 -5.02 1.78 2.52
C TYR A 67 -5.97 1.51 1.35
N GLY A 68 -6.98 0.66 1.56
CA GLY A 68 -8.04 0.41 0.59
C GLY A 68 -8.83 1.67 0.24
N ASP A 69 -9.16 2.50 1.23
CA ASP A 69 -9.87 3.76 0.98
C ASP A 69 -9.02 4.76 0.17
N GLN A 70 -7.69 4.78 0.34
CA GLN A 70 -6.81 5.58 -0.54
C GLN A 70 -6.77 5.03 -1.97
N ALA A 71 -6.77 3.70 -2.14
CA ALA A 71 -6.84 3.08 -3.46
C ALA A 71 -8.18 3.41 -4.15
N TYR A 72 -9.28 3.41 -3.40
CA TYR A 72 -10.59 3.81 -3.89
C TYR A 72 -10.60 5.28 -4.36
N VAL A 73 -10.09 6.21 -3.55
CA VAL A 73 -10.01 7.63 -3.91
C VAL A 73 -9.15 7.85 -5.16
N LEU A 74 -8.02 7.12 -5.29
CA LEU A 74 -7.19 7.15 -6.49
C LEU A 74 -7.97 6.63 -7.71
N LEU A 75 -8.67 5.50 -7.58
CA LEU A 75 -9.50 4.96 -8.66
C LEU A 75 -10.58 5.94 -9.10
N GLU A 76 -11.25 6.60 -8.15
CA GLU A 76 -12.27 7.61 -8.44
C GLU A 76 -11.68 8.79 -9.22
N SER A 77 -10.53 9.33 -8.78
CA SER A 77 -9.82 10.40 -9.48
C SER A 77 -9.45 10.02 -10.91
N LEU A 78 -8.80 8.86 -11.09
CA LEU A 78 -8.42 8.35 -12.41
C LEU A 78 -9.62 8.16 -13.34
N SER A 79 -10.73 7.63 -12.81
CA SER A 79 -11.95 7.42 -13.58
C SER A 79 -12.61 8.73 -14.02
N GLN A 80 -12.49 9.80 -13.24
CA GLN A 80 -13.09 11.09 -13.56
C GLN A 80 -12.20 11.94 -14.46
N CYS A 81 -10.88 11.93 -14.23
CA CYS A 81 -9.93 12.77 -14.97
C CYS A 81 -9.40 12.11 -16.24
N GLY A 82 -9.42 10.78 -16.35
CA GLY A 82 -8.83 10.06 -17.47
C GLY A 82 -7.29 10.06 -17.48
N ASP A 83 -6.66 10.59 -16.43
CA ASP A 83 -5.22 10.61 -16.18
C ASP A 83 -4.96 10.84 -14.68
N VAL A 84 -3.69 10.78 -14.24
CA VAL A 84 -3.25 11.24 -12.92
C VAL A 84 -3.28 12.76 -12.89
N ASP A 85 -4.28 13.30 -12.21
CA ASP A 85 -4.43 14.73 -11.88
C ASP A 85 -4.13 14.94 -10.39
N VAL A 86 -2.99 15.55 -10.09
CA VAL A 86 -2.51 15.75 -8.71
C VAL A 86 -3.43 16.69 -7.92
N ASP A 87 -4.01 17.71 -8.56
CA ASP A 87 -4.88 18.67 -7.90
C ASP A 87 -6.23 18.04 -7.56
N ASP A 88 -6.82 17.29 -8.49
CA ASP A 88 -8.07 16.55 -8.25
C ASP A 88 -7.86 15.49 -7.17
N LEU A 89 -6.79 14.69 -7.26
CA LEU A 89 -6.46 13.67 -6.27
C LEU A 89 -6.26 14.28 -4.88
N THR A 90 -5.53 15.40 -4.78
CA THR A 90 -5.31 16.12 -3.52
C THR A 90 -6.65 16.57 -2.92
N LYS A 91 -7.53 17.18 -3.71
CA LYS A 91 -8.86 17.63 -3.24
C LYS A 91 -9.73 16.46 -2.78
N ARG A 92 -9.71 15.33 -3.47
CA ARG A 92 -10.48 14.13 -3.09
C ARG A 92 -9.97 13.48 -1.82
N ILE A 93 -8.64 13.34 -1.68
CA ILE A 93 -8.05 12.81 -0.44
C ILE A 93 -8.42 13.73 0.73
N TYR A 94 -8.26 15.05 0.55
CA TYR A 94 -8.63 16.01 1.59
C TYR A 94 -10.10 15.91 1.99
N LYS A 95 -11.00 15.79 1.01
CA LYS A 95 -12.45 15.64 1.25
C LYS A 95 -12.80 14.31 1.93
N PHE A 96 -12.21 13.20 1.48
CA PHE A 96 -12.57 11.85 1.94
C PHE A 96 -12.06 11.58 3.36
N PHE A 97 -10.83 12.03 3.66
CA PHE A 97 -10.17 11.77 4.92
C PHE A 97 -10.21 12.96 5.89
N GLY A 98 -10.78 14.10 5.51
CA GLY A 98 -10.66 15.37 6.23
C GLY A 98 -11.68 15.60 7.35
N PRO A 99 -11.86 16.86 7.79
CA PRO A 99 -12.77 17.23 8.86
C PRO A 99 -14.22 16.80 8.63
N GLY A 100 -14.91 16.38 9.69
CA GLY A 100 -16.32 15.96 9.64
C GLY A 100 -16.57 14.58 9.01
N THR A 101 -15.53 13.82 8.70
CA THR A 101 -15.62 12.46 8.17
C THR A 101 -15.47 11.41 9.27
N VAL A 102 -15.68 10.13 8.95
CA VAL A 102 -15.39 9.02 9.87
C VAL A 102 -13.92 8.93 10.29
N TYR A 103 -13.02 9.58 9.55
CA TYR A 103 -11.60 9.66 9.90
C TYR A 103 -11.28 10.77 10.89
N ASP A 104 -12.19 11.71 11.13
CA ASP A 104 -12.00 12.88 11.99
C ASP A 104 -12.13 12.54 13.49
N LEU A 105 -11.24 11.64 13.95
CA LEU A 105 -11.19 11.14 15.32
C LEU A 105 -10.02 11.78 16.08
N PRO A 106 -10.10 11.93 17.41
CA PRO A 106 -9.04 12.56 18.21
C PRO A 106 -7.64 11.95 18.04
N LEU A 107 -7.51 10.64 17.86
CA LEU A 107 -6.20 10.00 17.59
C LEU A 107 -5.74 10.13 16.13
N ASN A 108 -6.65 10.47 15.22
CA ASN A 108 -6.38 10.70 13.82
C ASN A 108 -6.00 12.15 13.51
N ASP A 109 -6.23 13.08 14.44
CA ASP A 109 -5.87 14.50 14.31
C ASP A 109 -4.42 14.67 13.80
N PRO A 110 -4.22 15.28 12.61
CA PRO A 110 -2.89 15.52 12.03
C PRO A 110 -1.99 16.40 12.90
N TYR A 111 -2.58 17.19 13.79
CA TYR A 111 -1.94 18.18 14.66
C TYR A 111 -1.78 17.70 16.10
N ARG A 112 -2.18 16.45 16.39
CA ARG A 112 -2.07 15.87 17.73
C ARG A 112 -0.62 15.90 18.22
N LYS A 113 -0.37 16.63 19.31
CA LYS A 113 0.95 16.72 19.94
C LYS A 113 1.39 15.38 20.54
N LYS A 114 2.67 15.04 20.35
CA LYS A 114 3.31 13.91 21.04
C LYS A 114 3.44 14.24 22.54
N GLY A 115 3.29 13.23 23.41
CA GLY A 115 3.43 13.40 24.88
C GLY A 115 2.13 13.65 25.66
N GLY A 116 0.96 13.56 25.01
CA GLY A 116 -0.32 13.54 25.73
C GLY A 116 -0.57 12.22 26.48
N PRO A 117 -1.71 12.09 27.17
CA PRO A 117 -2.12 10.86 27.84
C PRO A 117 -2.05 9.64 26.91
N LYS A 118 -1.77 8.46 27.49
CA LYS A 118 -1.77 7.20 26.75
C LYS A 118 -3.09 7.04 26.00
N ALA A 119 -3.00 6.73 24.72
CA ALA A 119 -4.17 6.43 23.90
C ALA A 119 -4.89 5.20 24.44
N VAL A 120 -6.22 5.28 24.55
CA VAL A 120 -7.05 4.09 24.72
C VAL A 120 -7.20 3.49 23.33
N LEU A 121 -6.72 2.26 23.18
CA LEU A 121 -6.81 1.48 21.96
C LEU A 121 -7.57 0.18 22.24
N PRO A 122 -8.28 -0.37 21.25
CA PRO A 122 -8.46 0.18 19.90
C PRO A 122 -9.40 1.40 19.89
N ILE A 123 -9.24 2.30 18.91
CA ILE A 123 -10.25 3.35 18.67
C ILE A 123 -11.50 2.76 18.02
N ASP A 124 -12.64 3.38 18.29
CA ASP A 124 -13.91 3.09 17.61
C ASP A 124 -13.97 3.90 16.30
N GLY A 125 -13.72 3.24 15.18
CA GLY A 125 -13.62 3.86 13.86
C GLY A 125 -12.28 3.62 13.15
N PRO A 126 -12.09 4.19 11.95
CA PRO A 126 -10.94 3.90 11.10
C PRO A 126 -9.65 4.60 11.58
N TRP A 127 -8.50 4.07 11.17
CA TRP A 127 -7.18 4.65 11.47
C TRP A 127 -6.69 5.56 10.36
N ARG A 128 -6.18 6.76 10.69
CA ARG A 128 -5.43 7.63 9.75
C ARG A 128 -3.92 7.43 9.94
N ASN A 129 -3.27 6.84 8.95
CA ASN A 129 -1.82 6.55 8.94
C ASN A 129 -0.95 7.82 8.90
N GLY A 130 0.36 7.64 9.09
CA GLY A 130 1.33 8.73 9.21
C GLY A 130 1.43 9.61 7.97
N SER A 131 1.47 8.98 6.79
CA SER A 131 1.54 9.68 5.50
C SER A 131 0.34 10.60 5.26
N LEU A 132 -0.90 10.14 5.53
CA LEU A 132 -2.09 10.99 5.44
C LEU A 132 -2.06 12.15 6.44
N LYS A 133 -1.60 11.93 7.68
CA LYS A 133 -1.47 13.02 8.66
C LYS A 133 -0.47 14.08 8.19
N ALA A 134 0.65 13.69 7.60
CA ALA A 134 1.60 14.64 7.02
C ALA A 134 1.02 15.36 5.80
N PHE A 135 0.31 14.64 4.93
CA PHE A 135 -0.42 15.22 3.81
C PHE A 135 -1.31 16.39 4.22
N PHE A 136 -2.19 16.20 5.22
CA PHE A 136 -3.04 17.28 5.71
C PHE A 136 -2.24 18.49 6.20
N ARG A 137 -1.19 18.27 7.00
CA ARG A 137 -0.32 19.36 7.47
C ARG A 137 0.35 20.11 6.33
N ASN A 138 0.78 19.41 5.28
CA ASN A 138 1.46 20.02 4.14
C ASN A 138 0.49 20.80 3.25
N VAL A 139 -0.71 20.27 3.00
CA VAL A 139 -1.78 20.97 2.27
C VAL A 139 -2.21 22.24 3.01
N ASP A 140 -2.48 22.14 4.32
CA ASP A 140 -2.91 23.29 5.13
C ASP A 140 -1.81 24.36 5.26
N ALA A 141 -0.54 23.96 5.13
CA ALA A 141 0.60 24.88 5.07
C ALA A 141 0.84 25.48 3.66
N GLY A 142 0.04 25.12 2.66
CA GLY A 142 0.17 25.62 1.29
C GLY A 142 1.43 25.13 0.56
N LYS A 143 1.96 23.95 0.91
CA LYS A 143 3.12 23.38 0.22
C LYS A 143 2.72 22.84 -1.15
N GLU A 144 3.61 22.99 -2.13
CA GLU A 144 3.49 22.37 -3.45
C GLU A 144 3.63 20.84 -3.36
N GLU A 145 4.65 20.37 -2.63
CA GLU A 145 4.83 18.94 -2.33
C GLU A 145 4.08 18.56 -1.06
N THR A 146 3.02 17.79 -1.22
CA THR A 146 2.09 17.44 -0.14
C THR A 146 2.44 16.13 0.57
N GLY A 147 3.19 15.22 -0.07
CA GLY A 147 3.52 13.93 0.52
C GLY A 147 4.45 13.99 1.73
N CYS A 148 4.40 12.93 2.56
CA CYS A 148 5.29 12.76 3.71
C CYS A 148 6.69 12.32 3.28
N ASP A 149 7.72 13.06 3.69
CA ASP A 149 9.13 12.78 3.38
C ASP A 149 9.80 11.79 4.35
N VAL A 150 9.28 11.69 5.57
CA VAL A 150 9.84 10.84 6.64
C VAL A 150 9.14 9.49 6.80
N ASP A 151 7.94 9.32 6.25
CA ASP A 151 7.22 8.05 6.34
C ASP A 151 7.82 7.02 5.37
N CYS A 152 8.41 5.98 5.94
CA CYS A 152 9.05 4.89 5.19
C CYS A 152 8.21 3.59 5.16
N GLN A 153 6.89 3.68 5.37
CA GLN A 153 6.01 2.51 5.36
C GLN A 153 5.62 2.10 3.92
N MET A 154 4.94 0.96 3.79
CA MET A 154 4.61 0.33 2.51
C MET A 154 3.32 0.88 1.86
N ASP A 155 2.93 2.12 2.21
CA ASP A 155 1.65 2.71 1.85
C ASP A 155 1.44 2.77 0.34
N GLY A 156 2.48 3.13 -0.42
CA GLY A 156 2.42 3.15 -1.89
C GLY A 156 2.04 1.82 -2.51
N VAL A 157 2.60 0.71 -1.99
CA VAL A 157 2.31 -0.64 -2.51
C VAL A 157 0.84 -1.02 -2.32
N THR A 158 0.23 -0.57 -1.22
CA THR A 158 -1.15 -0.92 -0.89
C THR A 158 -2.20 -0.28 -1.79
N LYS A 159 -1.84 0.77 -2.55
CA LYS A 159 -2.80 1.57 -3.33
C LYS A 159 -2.49 1.74 -4.82
N LEU A 160 -1.41 1.14 -5.33
CA LEU A 160 -1.00 1.34 -6.74
C LEU A 160 -1.87 0.63 -7.78
N ALA A 161 -2.72 -0.32 -7.37
CA ALA A 161 -3.43 -1.19 -8.31
C ALA A 161 -4.26 -0.41 -9.37
N PRO A 162 -5.03 0.65 -9.01
CA PRO A 162 -5.79 1.43 -9.99
C PRO A 162 -4.92 2.10 -11.06
N VAL A 163 -3.82 2.74 -10.65
CA VAL A 163 -2.94 3.46 -11.59
C VAL A 163 -2.17 2.49 -12.48
N VAL A 164 -1.67 1.38 -11.93
CA VAL A 164 -1.00 0.37 -12.77
C VAL A 164 -1.99 -0.29 -13.73
N ALA A 165 -3.20 -0.63 -13.28
CA ALA A 165 -4.22 -1.20 -14.15
C ALA A 165 -4.58 -0.28 -15.33
N MET A 166 -4.65 1.04 -15.10
CA MET A 166 -4.97 2.02 -16.14
C MET A 166 -3.86 2.20 -17.18
N PHE A 167 -2.61 2.16 -16.74
CA PHE A 167 -1.44 2.47 -17.57
C PHE A 167 -0.60 1.24 -17.97
N ALA A 168 -1.00 0.02 -17.61
CA ALA A 168 -0.25 -1.19 -17.94
C ALA A 168 0.07 -1.29 -19.44
N GLY A 169 1.33 -1.56 -19.76
CA GLY A 169 1.86 -1.64 -21.12
C GLY A 169 2.20 -0.28 -21.74
N ARG A 170 2.03 0.83 -21.03
CA ARG A 170 2.35 2.17 -21.51
C ARG A 170 3.68 2.68 -20.93
N PRO A 171 4.51 3.37 -21.72
CA PRO A 171 5.84 3.82 -21.29
C PRO A 171 5.80 4.80 -20.10
N GLU A 172 4.70 5.53 -19.92
CA GLU A 172 4.51 6.49 -18.83
C GLU A 172 4.03 5.85 -17.52
N MET A 173 3.73 4.54 -17.46
CA MET A 173 3.10 3.89 -16.30
C MET A 173 3.81 4.19 -14.98
N LEU A 174 5.14 4.04 -14.94
CA LEU A 174 5.92 4.28 -13.72
C LEU A 174 5.96 5.75 -13.31
N GLU A 175 5.97 6.68 -14.28
CA GLU A 175 5.88 8.12 -14.00
C GLU A 175 4.52 8.45 -13.35
N LYS A 176 3.45 7.84 -13.86
CA LYS A 176 2.09 8.01 -13.32
C LYS A 176 1.96 7.44 -11.91
N VAL A 177 2.56 6.27 -11.66
CA VAL A 177 2.62 5.67 -10.31
C VAL A 177 3.36 6.61 -9.35
N GLU A 178 4.53 7.11 -9.73
CA GLU A 178 5.32 8.01 -8.89
C GLU A 178 4.56 9.30 -8.57
N LYS A 179 3.96 9.94 -9.59
CA LYS A 179 3.14 11.15 -9.40
C LYS A 179 1.99 10.94 -8.42
N ALA A 180 1.24 9.85 -8.57
CA ALA A 180 0.11 9.54 -7.68
C ALA A 180 0.57 9.22 -6.25
N LEU A 181 1.70 8.53 -6.08
CA LEU A 181 2.26 8.18 -4.79
C LEU A 181 2.71 9.42 -4.00
N ARG A 182 3.46 10.32 -4.67
CA ARG A 182 4.07 11.50 -4.05
C ARG A 182 3.05 12.49 -3.47
N VAL A 183 1.76 12.37 -3.82
CA VAL A 183 0.68 13.14 -3.19
C VAL A 183 0.61 12.89 -1.67
N THR A 184 0.79 11.65 -1.20
CA THR A 184 0.75 11.39 0.26
C THR A 184 2.06 10.89 0.83
N GLN A 185 2.96 10.35 0.01
CA GLN A 185 4.22 9.77 0.46
C GLN A 185 5.35 10.17 -0.51
N ASN A 186 6.21 11.06 -0.04
CA ASN A 186 7.30 11.68 -0.78
C ASN A 186 8.67 11.21 -0.24
N ASN A 187 8.84 9.89 -0.08
CA ASN A 187 10.08 9.28 0.39
C ASN A 187 10.70 8.41 -0.71
N ASP A 188 11.97 8.62 -1.03
CA ASP A 188 12.60 8.00 -2.20
C ASP A 188 12.71 6.47 -2.10
N MET A 189 12.87 5.92 -0.90
CA MET A 189 12.89 4.46 -0.72
C MET A 189 11.48 3.89 -0.96
N CYS A 190 10.44 4.54 -0.46
CA CYS A 190 9.05 4.15 -0.71
C CYS A 190 8.69 4.23 -2.19
N VAL A 191 9.16 5.28 -2.88
CA VAL A 191 8.98 5.44 -4.33
C VAL A 191 9.66 4.30 -5.06
N ALA A 192 10.95 4.05 -4.81
CA ALA A 192 11.69 2.97 -5.47
C ALA A 192 11.04 1.58 -5.24
N MET A 193 10.64 1.28 -4.01
CA MET A 193 9.95 0.03 -3.68
C MET A 193 8.58 -0.08 -4.37
N THR A 194 7.80 1.01 -4.42
CA THR A 194 6.49 1.03 -5.06
C THR A 194 6.61 0.88 -6.58
N LEU A 195 7.61 1.50 -7.21
CA LEU A 195 7.86 1.33 -8.65
C LEU A 195 8.30 -0.09 -8.99
N ALA A 196 9.09 -0.75 -8.14
CA ALA A 196 9.37 -2.17 -8.32
C ALA A 196 8.11 -3.04 -8.18
N ALA A 197 7.26 -2.77 -7.19
CA ALA A 197 5.97 -3.46 -7.05
C ALA A 197 5.05 -3.22 -8.27
N ALA A 198 5.05 -2.01 -8.83
CA ALA A 198 4.32 -1.68 -10.05
C ALA A 198 4.78 -2.50 -11.25
N ARG A 199 6.10 -2.70 -11.43
CA ARG A 199 6.64 -3.60 -12.47
C ARG A 199 6.14 -5.03 -12.32
N PHE A 200 6.10 -5.55 -11.09
CA PHE A 200 5.53 -6.88 -10.82
C PHE A 200 4.05 -6.95 -11.17
N LEU A 201 3.26 -5.98 -10.72
CA LEU A 201 1.83 -5.98 -10.97
C LEU A 201 1.53 -5.84 -12.47
N GLU A 202 2.22 -4.94 -13.17
CA GLU A 202 2.13 -4.80 -14.63
C GLU A 202 2.50 -6.10 -15.34
N HIS A 203 3.58 -6.77 -14.93
CA HIS A 203 3.98 -8.05 -15.50
C HIS A 203 2.85 -9.09 -15.44
N PHE A 204 2.18 -9.22 -14.29
CA PHE A 204 1.06 -10.14 -14.15
C PHE A 204 -0.19 -9.68 -14.90
N ILE A 205 -0.46 -8.37 -15.00
CA ILE A 205 -1.56 -7.84 -15.81
C ILE A 205 -1.34 -8.15 -17.29
N LEU A 206 -0.13 -7.97 -17.81
CA LEU A 206 0.16 -8.17 -19.23
C LEU A 206 0.27 -9.66 -19.58
N ASN A 207 0.91 -10.46 -18.74
CA ASN A 207 1.33 -11.82 -19.10
C ASN A 207 0.53 -12.93 -18.39
N GLY A 208 -0.21 -12.61 -17.32
CA GLY A 208 -0.81 -13.62 -16.45
C GLY A 208 0.22 -14.27 -15.51
N PRO A 209 -0.11 -15.40 -14.87
CA PRO A 209 0.79 -16.10 -13.96
C PRO A 209 2.09 -16.50 -14.67
N ASP A 210 3.22 -16.07 -14.12
CA ASP A 210 4.54 -16.36 -14.66
C ASP A 210 5.54 -16.65 -13.53
N PRO A 211 6.09 -17.88 -13.44
CA PRO A 211 7.10 -18.22 -12.44
C PRO A 211 8.42 -17.45 -12.62
N ASN A 212 8.63 -16.80 -13.77
CA ASN A 212 9.83 -16.00 -14.06
C ASN A 212 9.65 -14.50 -13.79
N ALA A 213 8.51 -14.06 -13.25
CA ALA A 213 8.25 -12.63 -13.01
C ALA A 213 9.38 -11.93 -12.23
N LEU A 214 9.99 -12.62 -11.25
CA LEU A 214 11.11 -12.08 -10.48
C LEU A 214 12.35 -11.82 -11.35
N ASN A 215 12.69 -12.73 -12.26
CA ASN A 215 13.80 -12.52 -13.18
C ASN A 215 13.48 -11.42 -14.21
N ALA A 216 12.24 -11.35 -14.68
CA ALA A 216 11.81 -10.32 -15.62
C ALA A 216 11.92 -8.92 -15.01
N VAL A 217 11.44 -8.71 -13.78
CA VAL A 217 11.55 -7.42 -13.08
C VAL A 217 13.01 -7.09 -12.74
N LEU A 218 13.82 -8.06 -12.32
CA LEU A 218 15.26 -7.85 -12.13
C LEU A 218 15.94 -7.40 -13.43
N ALA A 219 15.60 -7.99 -14.58
CA ALA A 219 16.16 -7.58 -15.86
C ALA A 219 15.78 -6.14 -16.20
N GLN A 220 14.53 -5.74 -15.97
CA GLN A 220 14.09 -4.35 -16.16
C GLN A 220 14.85 -3.36 -15.25
N LEU A 221 15.04 -3.70 -13.97
CA LEU A 221 15.76 -2.84 -13.02
C LEU A 221 17.26 -2.74 -13.32
N ASN A 222 17.86 -3.78 -13.90
CA ASN A 222 19.27 -3.78 -14.30
C ASN A 222 19.53 -3.15 -15.67
N ASP A 223 18.49 -2.84 -16.45
CA ASP A 223 18.65 -2.13 -17.71
C ASP A 223 19.15 -0.70 -17.48
N SER A 224 20.26 -0.35 -18.14
CA SER A 224 20.87 0.98 -18.07
C SER A 224 20.04 2.05 -18.77
N LYS A 225 19.10 1.65 -19.63
CA LYS A 225 18.15 2.51 -20.34
C LYS A 225 16.73 2.42 -19.81
N ARG A 226 16.54 1.82 -18.63
CA ARG A 226 15.20 1.66 -18.02
C ARG A 226 14.50 2.99 -17.83
N GLN A 227 13.17 2.95 -17.92
CA GLN A 227 12.30 4.09 -17.63
C GLN A 227 12.17 4.31 -16.12
N ASN A 228 12.08 5.59 -15.71
CA ASN A 228 11.97 6.06 -14.32
C ASN A 228 13.05 5.47 -13.37
N PRO A 229 14.35 5.66 -13.68
CA PRO A 229 15.42 5.20 -12.81
C PRO A 229 15.39 5.95 -11.47
N GLN A 230 15.52 5.21 -10.37
CA GLN A 230 15.59 5.77 -9.01
C GLN A 230 17.00 5.61 -8.44
N GLU A 231 17.42 6.52 -7.57
CA GLU A 231 18.73 6.45 -6.91
C GLU A 231 18.90 5.17 -6.07
N LEU A 232 17.79 4.70 -5.48
CA LEU A 232 17.75 3.56 -4.58
C LEU A 232 17.45 2.22 -5.29
N ASP A 233 17.36 2.20 -6.63
CA ASP A 233 17.11 0.96 -7.40
C ASP A 233 18.09 -0.16 -7.05
N ARG A 234 19.36 0.17 -6.79
CA ARG A 234 20.37 -0.84 -6.38
C ARG A 234 20.03 -1.54 -5.07
N ALA A 235 19.48 -0.80 -4.11
CA ALA A 235 19.04 -1.37 -2.84
C ALA A 235 17.81 -2.28 -3.06
N VAL A 236 16.86 -1.82 -3.88
CA VAL A 236 15.67 -2.62 -4.24
C VAL A 236 16.06 -3.91 -4.96
N ILE A 237 17.00 -3.86 -5.91
CA ILE A 237 17.57 -5.04 -6.58
C ILE A 237 18.15 -6.03 -5.55
N ALA A 238 18.93 -5.53 -4.58
CA ALA A 238 19.49 -6.37 -3.52
C ALA A 238 18.39 -7.04 -2.67
N HIS A 239 17.32 -6.33 -2.33
CA HIS A 239 16.17 -6.92 -1.62
C HIS A 239 15.44 -7.99 -2.44
N ILE A 240 15.25 -7.77 -3.75
CA ILE A 240 14.65 -8.79 -4.63
C ILE A 240 15.55 -10.04 -4.73
N HIS A 241 16.87 -9.87 -4.76
CA HIS A 241 17.80 -10.99 -4.67
C HIS A 241 17.68 -11.74 -3.34
N GLN A 242 17.55 -11.04 -2.21
CA GLN A 242 17.31 -11.69 -0.92
C GLN A 242 16.03 -12.53 -0.93
N VAL A 243 14.94 -12.04 -1.55
CA VAL A 243 13.72 -12.85 -1.73
C VAL A 243 14.02 -14.11 -2.54
N LYS A 244 14.69 -13.96 -3.68
CA LYS A 244 15.07 -15.07 -4.57
C LYS A 244 15.89 -16.15 -3.86
N ASP A 245 16.87 -15.74 -3.07
CA ASP A 245 17.78 -16.64 -2.35
C ASP A 245 17.08 -17.41 -1.21
N ASN A 246 15.89 -16.96 -0.80
CA ASN A 246 15.14 -17.51 0.31
C ASN A 246 13.82 -18.20 -0.10
N LEU A 247 13.50 -18.31 -1.40
CA LEU A 247 12.25 -18.90 -1.91
C LEU A 247 11.98 -20.33 -1.41
N ALA A 248 13.03 -21.11 -1.16
CA ALA A 248 12.91 -22.50 -0.70
C ALA A 248 12.76 -22.65 0.82
N LYS A 249 12.87 -21.56 1.59
CA LYS A 249 12.84 -21.59 3.06
C LYS A 249 11.45 -21.25 3.58
N ALA A 250 11.00 -21.96 4.62
CA ALA A 250 9.75 -21.68 5.28
C ALA A 250 9.85 -20.41 6.17
N SER A 251 8.72 -19.76 6.43
CA SER A 251 8.65 -18.57 7.29
C SER A 251 9.24 -18.83 8.69
N GLN A 252 9.03 -20.02 9.27
CA GLN A 252 9.61 -20.36 10.59
C GLN A 252 11.14 -20.41 10.58
N GLN A 253 11.76 -20.68 9.42
CA GLN A 253 13.23 -20.68 9.27
C GLN A 253 13.76 -19.26 9.04
N LEU A 254 12.98 -18.41 8.37
CA LEU A 254 13.39 -17.07 7.96
C LEU A 254 13.20 -16.02 9.06
N ILE A 255 12.07 -16.03 9.76
CA ILE A 255 11.71 -14.99 10.72
C ILE A 255 12.82 -14.79 11.78
N PRO A 256 13.32 -15.85 12.46
CA PRO A 256 14.37 -15.67 13.47
C PRO A 256 15.72 -15.24 12.89
N ALA A 257 16.00 -15.57 11.63
CA ALA A 257 17.29 -15.31 10.98
C ALA A 257 17.38 -13.90 10.36
N VAL A 258 16.25 -13.37 9.88
CA VAL A 258 16.18 -12.09 9.17
C VAL A 258 15.65 -10.97 10.07
N PHE A 259 14.72 -11.28 10.97
CA PHE A 259 14.07 -10.32 11.86
C PHE A 259 14.46 -10.65 13.30
N THR A 260 15.70 -10.33 13.67
CA THR A 260 16.12 -10.41 15.07
C THR A 260 15.32 -9.38 15.86
N ASN A 261 14.45 -9.83 16.77
CA ASN A 261 13.64 -8.97 17.64
C ASN A 261 14.51 -7.80 18.15
N THR A 262 14.17 -6.59 17.72
CA THR A 262 14.64 -5.33 18.31
C THR A 262 13.48 -4.70 19.04
#